data_AF-A0A7W0MK15-F1
#
_entry.id   AF-A0A7W0MK15-F1
#
_cell.length_a   1.000
_cell.length_b   1.000
_cell.length_c   1.000
_cell.angle_alpha   90.00
_cell.angle_beta   90.00
_cell.angle_gamma   90.00
#
_symmetry.space_group_name_H-M   'P 1'
#
loop_
_entity.id
_entity.type
_entity.pdbx_description
1 polymer ?
#
loop_
_entity_poly.entity_id
_entity_poly.type
_entity_poly.pdbx_seq_one_letter_code
_entity_poly.pdbx_strand_id
1 'polypeptide(L)'
;MGKRANSFLGGMALAAAGALGTVFLLRRKKPAELRDESAGARQRERSPGDRWARPGMSVTFRAELMPGRERESRTFSIAELLPSQRVVLRGVSGEHSEHEFETTR
;
A
#
# COMPACT_ATOMS: atom_id res chain seq x y z
N MET A 1 5.75 -45.85 -11.82
CA MET A 1 5.18 -46.29 -10.53
C MET A 1 6.30 -46.34 -9.50
N GLY A 2 6.11 -45.78 -8.30
CA GLY A 2 7.01 -46.01 -7.15
C GLY A 2 7.56 -44.76 -6.47
N LYS A 3 6.70 -44.05 -5.73
CA LYS A 3 7.05 -42.98 -4.80
C LYS A 3 7.84 -43.56 -3.61
N ARG A 4 8.84 -42.84 -3.12
CA ARG A 4 9.41 -43.06 -1.78
C ARG A 4 9.54 -41.71 -1.08
N ALA A 5 8.54 -41.41 -0.27
CA ALA A 5 8.57 -40.35 0.72
C ALA A 5 8.71 -41.04 2.08
N ASN A 6 9.85 -40.85 2.74
CA ASN A 6 10.08 -41.29 4.11
C ASN A 6 10.65 -40.08 4.87
N SER A 7 9.99 -39.72 5.98
CA SER A 7 10.37 -38.76 7.04
C SER A 7 9.09 -38.03 7.50
N PHE A 8 8.63 -38.00 8.74
CA PHE A 8 9.14 -38.45 10.03
C PHE A 8 7.96 -38.87 10.91
N LEU A 9 8.16 -39.95 11.64
CA LEU A 9 7.44 -40.32 12.84
C LEU A 9 7.89 -39.37 13.97
N GLY A 10 6.99 -38.82 14.76
CA GLY A 10 7.39 -38.18 16.02
C GLY A 10 6.39 -37.19 16.57
N GLY A 11 5.86 -37.48 17.76
CA GLY A 11 5.32 -36.44 18.64
C GLY A 11 3.89 -36.65 19.11
N MET A 12 3.60 -37.78 19.77
CA MET A 12 2.60 -37.80 20.84
C MET A 12 3.07 -36.85 21.94
N ALA A 13 2.31 -35.79 22.23
CA ALA A 13 2.39 -35.10 23.50
C ALA A 13 1.02 -35.23 24.19
N LEU A 14 0.97 -36.20 25.10
CA LEU A 14 -0.07 -36.27 26.12
C LEU A 14 0.14 -35.18 27.16
N ALA A 15 -0.99 -34.78 27.75
CA ALA A 15 -1.13 -34.16 29.07
C ALA A 15 -0.83 -32.67 29.18
N ALA A 16 -1.89 -31.87 29.10
CA ALA A 16 -2.07 -30.75 30.01
C ALA A 16 -3.49 -30.82 30.58
N ALA A 17 -3.63 -31.49 31.72
CA ALA A 17 -4.80 -31.35 32.57
C ALA A 17 -4.72 -29.96 33.22
N GLY A 18 -5.60 -29.05 32.79
CA GLY A 18 -5.71 -27.70 33.31
C GLY A 18 -7.05 -27.13 32.89
N ALA A 19 -7.91 -26.88 33.86
CA ALA A 19 -9.28 -26.44 33.68
C ALA A 19 -9.40 -25.10 32.92
N LEU A 20 -10.57 -24.93 32.27
CA LEU A 20 -11.30 -23.70 31.95
C LEU A 20 -11.70 -23.63 30.46
N GLY A 21 -13.02 -23.67 30.21
CA GLY A 21 -13.64 -23.13 29.00
C GLY A 21 -14.10 -24.16 27.98
N THR A 22 -15.26 -24.78 28.20
CA THR A 22 -16.05 -25.41 27.13
C THR A 22 -16.60 -24.33 26.20
N VAL A 23 -15.81 -23.86 25.24
CA VAL A 23 -16.31 -23.05 24.13
C VAL A 23 -16.83 -24.00 23.04
N PHE A 24 -18.13 -24.28 23.12
CA PHE A 24 -19.06 -24.35 21.99
C PHE A 24 -18.49 -24.86 20.64
N LEU A 25 -18.28 -26.17 20.50
CA LEU A 25 -18.21 -26.83 19.20
C LEU A 25 -19.62 -27.29 18.79
N LEU A 26 -20.33 -26.49 17.99
CA LEU A 26 -21.38 -26.96 17.08
C LEU A 26 -21.91 -25.81 16.20
N ARG A 27 -21.31 -25.61 15.02
CA ARG A 27 -22.12 -25.25 13.84
C ARG A 27 -21.44 -25.61 12.53
N ARG A 28 -21.77 -26.80 12.04
CA ARG A 28 -21.63 -27.18 10.64
C ARG A 28 -22.82 -26.61 9.88
N LYS A 29 -22.63 -25.56 9.07
CA LYS A 29 -23.57 -25.22 7.97
C LYS A 29 -22.85 -24.36 6.94
N LYS A 30 -22.61 -24.90 5.75
CA LYS A 30 -22.39 -24.08 4.55
C LYS A 30 -23.71 -23.38 4.21
N PRO A 31 -23.65 -22.13 3.76
CA PRO A 31 -24.34 -21.81 2.52
C PRO A 31 -23.44 -21.02 1.55
N ALA A 32 -23.81 -21.11 0.30
CA ALA A 32 -23.28 -20.31 -0.79
C ALA A 32 -23.60 -18.81 -0.61
N GLU A 33 -22.83 -17.99 -1.34
CA GLU A 33 -23.07 -16.58 -1.69
C GLU A 33 -23.01 -15.54 -0.57
N LEU A 34 -22.00 -14.65 -0.68
CA LEU A 34 -21.96 -13.21 -0.35
C LEU A 34 -20.54 -12.77 -0.77
N ARG A 35 -20.35 -12.30 -2.01
CA ARG A 35 -20.27 -10.87 -2.38
C ARG A 35 -19.44 -10.03 -1.40
N ASP A 36 -18.34 -9.52 -1.96
CA ASP A 36 -17.73 -8.22 -1.68
C ASP A 36 -17.22 -7.95 -0.26
N GLU A 37 -15.93 -8.20 -0.05
CA GLU A 37 -15.03 -7.46 0.85
C GLU A 37 -13.66 -8.11 0.66
N SER A 38 -12.67 -7.48 0.03
CA SER A 38 -11.83 -6.57 0.79
C SER A 38 -11.04 -5.68 -0.16
N ALA A 39 -11.55 -4.47 -0.33
CA ALA A 39 -10.92 -3.31 -0.93
C ALA A 39 -9.76 -2.78 -0.06
N GLY A 40 -8.73 -3.61 0.19
CA GLY A 40 -7.62 -3.26 1.07
C GLY A 40 -6.22 -3.39 0.46
N ALA A 41 -6.06 -4.08 -0.68
CA ALA A 41 -4.75 -4.35 -1.27
C ALA A 41 -4.54 -3.66 -2.63
N ARG A 42 -5.12 -2.46 -2.82
CA ARG A 42 -4.80 -1.58 -3.95
C ARG A 42 -3.61 -0.67 -3.68
N GLN A 43 -2.80 -0.99 -2.67
CA GLN A 43 -1.41 -0.57 -2.70
C GLN A 43 -0.74 -1.40 -3.80
N ARG A 44 -1.07 -1.05 -5.06
CA ARG A 44 -0.26 -1.40 -6.21
C ARG A 44 1.14 -1.00 -5.78
N GLU A 45 1.98 -2.00 -5.57
CA GLU A 45 3.41 -1.85 -5.70
C GLU A 45 3.60 -1.23 -7.09
N ARG A 46 3.61 0.11 -7.14
CA ARG A 46 3.84 0.85 -8.36
C ARG A 46 5.19 0.34 -8.83
N SER A 47 5.18 -0.33 -9.98
CA SER A 47 6.35 -0.98 -10.54
C SER A 47 7.54 -0.01 -10.49
N PRO A 48 8.80 -0.48 -10.35
CA PRO A 48 9.99 0.40 -10.29
C PRO A 48 10.16 1.39 -11.47
N GLY A 49 9.35 1.24 -12.53
CA GLY A 49 9.26 2.16 -13.67
C GLY A 49 8.19 3.26 -13.56
N ASP A 50 7.27 3.20 -12.59
CA ASP A 50 6.14 4.12 -12.43
C ASP A 50 6.47 5.26 -11.44
N ARG A 51 7.65 5.86 -11.62
CA ARG A 51 8.06 7.08 -10.91
C ARG A 51 7.39 8.27 -11.57
N TRP A 52 6.36 8.81 -10.91
CA TRP A 52 5.57 9.96 -11.35
C TRP A 52 6.39 11.26 -11.46
N ALA A 53 7.52 11.33 -10.76
CA ALA A 53 8.38 12.50 -10.66
C ALA A 53 9.84 12.16 -10.97
N ARG A 54 10.59 13.16 -11.47
CA ARG A 54 12.04 13.09 -11.69
C ARG A 54 12.67 14.46 -11.37
N PRO A 55 13.92 14.51 -10.87
CA PRO A 55 14.65 15.77 -10.75
C PRO A 55 14.68 16.55 -12.07
N GLY A 56 14.42 17.84 -12.01
CA GLY A 56 14.32 18.74 -13.16
C GLY A 56 12.94 18.78 -13.84
N MET A 57 12.03 17.86 -13.53
CA MET A 57 10.66 17.90 -14.05
C MET A 57 9.87 19.05 -13.43
N SER A 58 9.11 19.76 -14.26
CA SER A 58 8.18 20.81 -13.80
C SER A 58 6.87 20.18 -13.33
N VAL A 59 6.39 20.64 -12.18
CA VAL A 59 5.10 20.27 -11.60
C VAL A 59 4.35 21.54 -11.23
N THR A 60 3.03 21.53 -11.37
CA THR A 60 2.17 22.68 -11.08
C THR A 60 1.29 22.34 -9.89
N PHE A 61 1.34 23.14 -8.82
CA PHE A 61 0.43 22.96 -7.69
C PHE A 61 -1.02 23.21 -8.09
N ARG A 62 -1.92 22.43 -7.51
CA ARG A 62 -3.37 22.62 -7.68
C ARG A 62 -3.80 24.01 -7.22
N ALA A 63 -4.79 24.58 -7.91
CA ALA A 63 -5.30 25.91 -7.60
C ALA A 63 -5.88 25.98 -6.19
N GLU A 64 -6.43 24.87 -5.70
CA GLU A 64 -6.97 24.75 -4.33
C GLU A 64 -5.91 24.92 -3.24
N LEU A 65 -4.65 24.57 -3.51
CA LEU A 65 -3.55 24.71 -2.55
C LEU A 65 -2.87 26.08 -2.59
N MET A 66 -2.97 26.77 -3.73
CA MET A 66 -2.39 28.10 -3.94
C MET A 66 -3.42 29.02 -4.62
N PRO A 67 -4.52 29.39 -3.93
CA PRO A 67 -5.56 30.23 -4.51
C PRO A 67 -5.03 31.62 -4.84
N GLY A 68 -5.64 32.26 -5.86
CA GLY A 68 -5.26 33.61 -6.28
C GLY A 68 -3.91 33.71 -7.00
N ARG A 69 -3.27 32.58 -7.33
CA ARG A 69 -2.04 32.53 -8.13
C ARG A 69 -2.27 31.96 -9.51
N GLU A 70 -1.68 32.63 -10.51
CA GLU A 70 -1.64 32.14 -11.89
C GLU A 70 -0.84 30.84 -12.00
N ARG A 71 -1.06 30.12 -13.10
CA ARG A 71 -0.50 28.78 -13.29
C ARG A 71 1.03 28.80 -13.35
N GLU A 72 1.63 29.80 -14.02
CA GLU A 72 3.09 29.95 -14.05
C GLU A 72 3.65 30.13 -12.63
N SER A 73 2.97 30.91 -11.79
CA SER A 73 3.37 31.15 -10.40
C SER A 73 3.18 29.95 -9.47
N ARG A 74 2.47 28.91 -9.92
CA ARG A 74 2.27 27.63 -9.22
C ARG A 74 3.16 26.51 -9.76
N THR A 75 3.97 26.80 -10.78
CA THR A 75 4.82 25.81 -11.46
C THR A 75 6.23 25.87 -10.92
N PHE A 76 6.73 24.73 -10.44
CA PHE A 76 8.05 24.59 -9.84
C PHE A 76 8.77 23.39 -10.41
N SER A 77 10.10 23.43 -10.36
CA SER A 77 10.93 22.29 -10.78
C SER A 77 11.27 21.41 -9.58
N ILE A 78 11.18 20.10 -9.77
CA ILE A 78 11.60 19.11 -8.77
C ILE A 78 13.12 19.20 -8.59
N ALA A 79 13.57 19.38 -7.36
CA ALA A 79 14.98 19.32 -6.99
C ALA A 79 15.41 17.86 -6.75
N GLU A 80 14.63 17.13 -5.96
CA GLU A 80 14.93 15.77 -5.53
C GLU A 80 13.65 14.94 -5.38
N LEU A 81 13.73 13.65 -5.71
CA LEU A 81 12.69 12.66 -5.42
C LEU A 81 13.17 11.79 -4.25
N LEU A 82 12.42 11.82 -3.16
CA LEU A 82 12.74 11.07 -1.94
C LEU A 82 12.29 9.61 -2.05
N PRO A 83 12.90 8.69 -1.28
CA PRO A 83 12.45 7.29 -1.19
C PRO A 83 10.99 7.13 -0.72
N SER A 84 10.45 8.13 -0.03
CA SER A 84 9.06 8.21 0.43
C SER A 84 8.04 8.50 -0.69
N GLN A 85 8.50 8.64 -1.95
CA GLN A 85 7.71 9.12 -3.10
C GLN A 85 7.25 10.59 -3.01
N ARG A 86 7.78 11.33 -2.04
CA ARG A 86 7.63 12.80 -1.96
C ARG A 86 8.73 13.49 -2.75
N VAL A 87 8.48 14.73 -3.14
CA VAL A 87 9.44 15.58 -3.86
C VAL A 87 9.80 16.80 -3.06
N VAL A 88 11.07 17.20 -3.18
CA VAL A 88 11.54 18.52 -2.77
C VAL A 88 11.59 19.39 -4.01
N LEU A 89 11.08 20.63 -3.92
CA LEU A 89 11.01 21.56 -5.05
C LEU A 89 12.07 22.65 -4.93
N ARG A 90 12.51 23.19 -6.08
CA ARG A 90 13.37 24.37 -6.09
C ARG A 90 12.59 25.60 -5.68
N GLY A 91 13.05 26.30 -4.64
CA GLY A 91 12.47 27.57 -4.19
C GLY A 91 11.18 27.45 -3.38
N VAL A 92 10.76 26.23 -3.02
CA VAL A 92 9.62 25.98 -2.12
C VAL A 92 10.09 25.09 -0.98
N SER A 93 9.77 25.49 0.24
CA SER A 93 10.13 24.73 1.44
C SER A 93 9.17 23.57 1.67
N GLY A 94 9.72 22.43 2.07
CA GLY A 94 8.95 21.26 2.50
C GLY A 94 8.99 20.10 1.51
N GLU A 95 8.37 19.01 1.91
CA GLU A 95 8.19 17.81 1.09
C GLU A 95 6.76 17.75 0.57
N HIS A 96 6.62 17.52 -0.74
CA HIS A 96 5.33 17.53 -1.41
C HIS A 96 4.98 16.17 -2.00
N SER A 97 3.71 15.83 -1.97
CA SER A 97 3.15 14.58 -2.50
C SER A 97 2.56 14.79 -3.90
N GLU A 98 2.48 13.73 -4.70
CA GLU A 98 1.91 13.74 -6.05
C GLU A 98 0.53 14.41 -6.12
N HIS A 99 -0.33 14.17 -5.12
CA HIS A 99 -1.72 14.64 -5.07
C HIS A 99 -1.87 16.17 -4.91
N GLU A 100 -0.80 16.85 -4.54
CA GLU A 100 -0.76 18.31 -4.44
C GLU A 100 -0.62 18.98 -5.81
N PHE A 101 -0.24 18.21 -6.84
CA PHE A 101 0.01 18.70 -8.19
C PHE A 101 -1.15 18.40 -9.13
N GLU A 102 -1.25 19.22 -10.17
CA GLU A 102 -2.12 18.96 -11.31
C GLU A 102 -1.66 17.69 -12.04
N THR A 103 -2.59 16.81 -12.42
CA THR A 103 -2.26 15.63 -13.22
C THR A 103 -1.90 16.07 -14.64
N THR A 104 -0.63 15.91 -15.03
CA THR A 104 -0.21 16.00 -16.43
C THR A 104 -0.85 14.86 -17.22
N ARG A 105 -1.75 15.20 -18.14
CA ARG A 105 -2.32 14.28 -19.14
C ARG A 105 -1.37 14.05 -20.30
#